data_AF-A0A182XN54-F1
#
_entry.id   AF-A0A182XN54-F1
#
_cell.length_a   1.000
_cell.length_b   1.000
_cell.length_c   1.000
_cell.angle_alpha   90.00
_cell.angle_beta   90.00
_cell.angle_gamma   90.00
#
_symmetry.space_group_name_H-M   'P 1'
#
loop_
_entity.id
_entity.type
_entity.pdbx_description
1 polymer ?
#
loop_
_entity_poly.entity_id
_entity_poly.type
_entity_poly.pdbx_seq_one_letter_code
_entity_poly.pdbx_strand_id
1 'polypeptide(L)'
;MVKDRLAELKGKSKYANQGPQDGASEVAMPLTRSQEEIFENLEKFAQLTAWIQTIRGNITEMRQQIGSSKFHYNDKPIRGQVEERLKENNQLCQRIYTTIRQLESELGEDCIRTGVLFRIKNTQFLVIRDDYLSAYREHEEFVAYYEQRIMALMKLEAKAMSYNITDDEALEQLTGNQMSPFVGNLLEETERERQKLRDIMTRHSQLEALEKSLVEVRDMFVRISSLVMEQGSLVQVIEYHAQQATLNTDHGAHQLQKAREYKIKALKKRTCLLIWVSTALAVLLFLVIVF
;
A
#
# COMPACT_ATOMS: atom_id res chain seq x y z
N MET A 1 28.57 13.16 -1.78
CA MET A 1 28.08 13.87 -0.58
C MET A 1 27.85 15.32 -0.95
N VAL A 2 26.59 15.76 -1.02
CA VAL A 2 26.25 17.15 -1.39
C VAL A 2 26.66 18.06 -0.24
N LYS A 3 27.53 19.06 -0.50
CA LYS A 3 27.90 20.06 0.51
C LYS A 3 26.66 20.86 0.89
N ASP A 4 26.38 20.98 2.18
CA ASP A 4 25.34 21.88 2.66
C ASP A 4 25.74 23.33 2.34
N ARG A 5 24.95 23.99 1.49
CA ARG A 5 25.16 25.38 1.06
C ARG A 5 24.12 26.33 1.64
N LEU A 6 23.29 25.88 2.59
CA LEU A 6 22.20 26.68 3.14
C LEU A 6 22.73 27.99 3.78
N ALA A 7 23.85 27.91 4.50
CA ALA A 7 24.49 29.08 5.11
C ALA A 7 25.01 30.09 4.07
N GLU A 8 25.61 29.59 2.98
CA GLU A 8 26.11 30.42 1.88
C GLU A 8 24.95 31.13 1.14
N LEU A 9 23.83 30.43 0.95
CA LEU A 9 22.64 30.97 0.31
C LEU A 9 21.94 32.02 1.19
N LYS A 10 21.87 31.80 2.50
CA LYS A 10 21.37 32.80 3.46
C LYS A 10 22.22 34.07 3.44
N GLY A 11 23.55 33.94 3.41
CA GLY A 11 24.46 35.08 3.34
C GLY A 11 24.36 35.89 2.03
N LYS A 12 23.92 35.27 0.93
CA LYS A 12 23.74 35.92 -0.38
C LYS A 12 22.31 36.45 -0.61
N SER A 13 21.36 36.14 0.27
CA SER A 13 19.97 36.57 0.13
C SER A 13 19.84 38.07 0.46
N LYS A 14 19.26 38.84 -0.48
CA LYS A 14 18.94 40.27 -0.28
C LYS A 14 17.91 40.52 0.83
N TYR A 15 17.28 39.46 1.34
CA TYR A 15 16.25 39.51 2.39
C TYR A 15 16.78 39.09 3.77
N ALA A 16 18.08 38.78 3.90
CA ALA A 16 18.67 38.29 5.15
C ALA A 16 18.63 39.30 6.31
N ASN A 17 18.52 40.60 6.00
CA ASN A 17 18.47 41.68 7.00
C ASN A 17 17.07 42.23 7.28
N GLN A 18 16.01 41.63 6.73
CA GLN A 18 14.68 41.83 7.30
C GLN A 18 14.58 40.86 8.49
N GLY A 19 15.08 41.31 9.63
CA GLY A 19 14.82 40.63 10.90
C GLY A 19 13.31 40.45 11.08
N PRO A 20 12.89 39.39 11.79
CA PRO A 20 11.47 39.20 12.07
C PRO A 20 10.98 40.46 12.79
N GLN A 21 10.09 41.22 12.16
CA GLN A 21 9.28 42.15 12.92
C GLN A 21 8.51 41.29 13.93
N ASP A 22 8.71 41.59 15.21
CA ASP A 22 8.01 40.97 16.33
C ASP A 22 6.52 40.89 16.01
N GLY A 23 6.06 39.64 15.90
CA GLY A 23 4.81 39.31 15.24
C GLY A 23 4.98 38.05 14.41
N ALA A 24 5.53 36.99 15.01
CA ALA A 24 5.18 35.64 14.60
C ALA A 24 3.69 35.43 14.94
N SER A 25 2.80 36.12 14.22
CA SER A 25 1.57 35.46 13.84
C SER A 25 2.06 34.21 13.15
N GLU A 26 1.87 33.06 13.79
CA GLU A 26 1.60 31.84 13.05
C GLU A 26 0.54 32.22 12.02
N VAL A 27 0.99 32.60 10.83
CA VAL A 27 0.13 32.56 9.66
C VAL A 27 -0.01 31.06 9.46
N ALA A 28 -0.95 30.47 10.20
CA ALA A 28 -1.54 29.20 9.86
C ALA A 28 -2.11 29.42 8.47
N MET A 29 -1.28 29.20 7.45
CA MET A 29 -1.74 29.15 6.08
C MET A 29 -2.73 27.98 6.08
N PRO A 30 -4.04 28.23 5.89
CA PRO A 30 -4.98 27.14 5.75
C PRO A 30 -4.47 26.24 4.63
N LEU A 31 -4.47 24.93 4.86
CA LEU A 31 -4.07 24.01 3.81
C LEU A 31 -4.89 24.34 2.56
N THR A 32 -4.22 24.32 1.41
CA THR A 32 -4.96 24.34 0.16
C THR A 32 -5.83 23.08 0.07
N ARG A 33 -6.99 23.17 -0.55
CA ARG A 33 -7.90 22.03 -0.77
C ARG A 33 -7.19 20.79 -1.34
N SER A 34 -6.21 21.00 -2.22
CA SER A 34 -5.37 19.93 -2.76
C SER A 34 -4.43 19.29 -1.73
N GLN A 35 -3.98 20.03 -0.72
CA GLN A 35 -3.16 19.49 0.38
C GLN A 35 -4.01 18.66 1.34
N GLU A 36 -5.24 19.10 1.66
CA GLU A 36 -6.18 18.33 2.48
C GLU A 36 -6.50 16.98 1.84
N GLU A 37 -6.79 16.95 0.54
CA GLU A 37 -6.97 15.71 -0.22
C GLU A 37 -5.72 14.81 -0.16
N ILE A 38 -4.50 15.37 -0.21
CA ILE A 38 -3.27 14.56 -0.07
C ILE A 38 -3.24 13.87 1.29
N PHE A 39 -3.49 14.60 2.38
CA PHE A 39 -3.42 14.03 3.72
C PHE A 39 -4.49 12.97 3.97
N GLU A 40 -5.72 13.18 3.50
CA GLU A 40 -6.77 12.17 3.59
C GLU A 40 -6.37 10.88 2.85
N ASN A 41 -5.79 11.01 1.65
CA ASN A 41 -5.30 9.85 0.90
C ASN A 41 -4.12 9.16 1.59
N LEU A 42 -3.17 9.93 2.13
CA LEU A 42 -2.05 9.39 2.89
C LEU A 42 -2.51 8.62 4.13
N GLU A 43 -3.59 9.07 4.78
CA GLU A 43 -4.18 8.36 5.90
C GLU A 43 -4.78 7.01 5.48
N LYS A 44 -5.53 6.97 4.38
CA LYS A 44 -6.02 5.70 3.80
C LYS A 44 -4.87 4.72 3.51
N PHE A 45 -3.78 5.23 2.92
CA PHE A 45 -2.58 4.44 2.62
C PHE A 45 -1.85 3.96 3.89
N ALA A 46 -1.79 4.77 4.94
CA ALA A 46 -1.22 4.38 6.22
C ALA A 46 -2.04 3.27 6.89
N GLN A 47 -3.38 3.35 6.83
CA GLN A 47 -4.27 2.31 7.34
C GLN A 47 -4.09 0.98 6.58
N LEU A 48 -4.02 1.02 5.24
CA LEU A 48 -3.72 -0.16 4.42
C LEU A 48 -2.39 -0.80 4.80
N THR A 49 -1.35 0.02 4.98
CA THR A 49 -0.02 -0.45 5.41
C THR A 49 -0.12 -1.14 6.77
N ALA A 50 -0.84 -0.54 7.73
CA ALA A 50 -1.03 -1.13 9.05
C ALA A 50 -1.73 -2.50 8.97
N TRP A 51 -2.80 -2.65 8.18
CA TRP A 51 -3.48 -3.93 8.00
C TRP A 51 -2.58 -4.99 7.35
N ILE A 52 -1.78 -4.61 6.35
CA ILE A 52 -0.81 -5.51 5.72
C ILE A 52 0.24 -5.98 6.74
N GLN A 53 0.75 -5.08 7.58
CA GLN A 53 1.69 -5.45 8.64
C GLN A 53 1.04 -6.37 9.69
N THR A 54 -0.23 -6.17 10.03
CA THR A 54 -0.97 -7.09 10.90
C THR A 54 -1.06 -8.49 10.30
N ILE A 55 -1.37 -8.61 8.99
CA ILE A 55 -1.40 -9.92 8.30
C ILE A 55 -0.04 -10.64 8.44
N ARG A 56 1.07 -9.93 8.15
CA ARG A 56 2.43 -10.49 8.27
C ARG A 56 2.79 -10.85 9.71
N GLY A 57 2.41 -10.03 10.67
CA GLY A 57 2.57 -10.30 12.10
C GLY A 57 1.84 -11.59 12.50
N ASN A 58 0.56 -11.70 12.13
CA ASN A 58 -0.26 -12.88 12.37
C ASN A 58 0.35 -14.14 11.74
N ILE A 59 0.84 -14.07 10.49
CA ILE A 59 1.52 -15.20 9.83
C ILE A 59 2.75 -15.64 10.62
N THR A 60 3.55 -14.70 11.10
CA THR A 60 4.76 -14.99 11.86
C THR A 60 4.43 -15.65 13.20
N GLU A 61 3.44 -15.13 13.93
CA GLU A 61 2.95 -15.72 15.18
C GLU A 61 2.42 -17.15 14.97
N MET A 62 1.54 -17.34 13.98
CA MET A 62 0.99 -18.66 13.69
C MET A 62 2.09 -19.66 13.28
N ARG A 63 3.05 -19.24 12.45
CA ARG A 63 4.20 -20.07 12.04
C ARG A 63 5.05 -20.47 13.24
N GLN A 64 5.27 -19.57 14.20
CA GLN A 64 6.00 -19.87 15.43
C GLN A 64 5.25 -20.88 16.31
N GLN A 65 3.93 -20.72 16.48
CA GLN A 65 3.10 -21.62 17.28
C GLN A 65 3.09 -23.04 16.71
N ILE A 66 2.84 -23.19 15.41
CA ILE A 66 2.78 -24.48 14.71
C ILE A 66 4.18 -25.10 14.55
N GLY A 67 5.21 -24.28 14.37
CA GLY A 67 6.59 -24.74 14.23
C GLY A 67 7.23 -25.21 15.54
N SER A 68 6.61 -24.92 16.69
CA SER A 68 7.13 -25.33 17.99
C SER A 68 7.07 -26.86 18.12
N SER A 69 8.15 -27.48 18.63
CA SER A 69 8.19 -28.93 18.90
C SER A 69 7.14 -29.41 19.90
N LYS A 70 6.48 -28.48 20.61
CA LYS A 70 5.40 -28.75 21.56
C LYS A 70 4.02 -28.78 20.91
N PHE A 71 3.90 -28.42 19.63
CA PHE A 71 2.63 -28.46 18.94
C PHE A 71 2.15 -29.92 18.83
N HIS A 72 1.13 -30.23 19.61
CA HIS A 72 0.44 -31.51 19.54
C HIS A 72 -0.93 -31.28 18.90
N TYR A 73 -1.33 -32.17 17.97
CA TYR A 73 -2.59 -32.07 17.23
C TYR A 73 -3.84 -31.85 18.13
N ASN A 74 -3.79 -32.38 19.36
CA ASN A 74 -4.86 -32.27 20.34
C ASN A 74 -4.84 -30.99 21.19
N ASP A 75 -3.90 -30.06 20.98
CA ASP A 75 -3.84 -28.79 21.70
C ASP A 75 -4.90 -27.81 21.16
N LYS A 76 -6.14 -28.01 21.64
CA LYS A 76 -7.32 -27.21 21.25
C LYS A 76 -7.10 -25.68 21.36
N PRO A 77 -6.46 -25.12 22.40
CA PRO A 77 -6.28 -23.67 22.51
C PRO A 77 -5.32 -23.09 21.46
N ILE A 78 -4.17 -23.72 21.18
CA ILE A 78 -3.23 -23.19 20.17
C ILE A 78 -3.89 -23.17 18.80
N ARG A 79 -4.56 -24.25 18.44
CA ARG A 79 -5.26 -24.35 17.16
C ARG A 79 -6.41 -23.35 17.05
N GLY A 80 -7.18 -23.16 18.13
CA GLY A 80 -8.23 -22.14 18.18
C GLY A 80 -7.69 -20.75 17.89
N GLN A 81 -6.52 -20.40 18.43
CA GLN A 81 -5.84 -19.14 18.14
C GLN A 81 -5.43 -19.03 16.67
N VAL A 82 -4.83 -20.08 16.09
CA VAL A 82 -4.47 -20.09 14.66
C VAL A 82 -5.69 -19.90 13.76
N GLU A 83 -6.79 -20.61 14.04
CA GLU A 83 -8.04 -20.48 13.29
C GLU A 83 -8.68 -19.09 13.43
N GLU A 84 -8.59 -18.48 14.61
CA GLU A 84 -9.06 -17.12 14.85
C GLU A 84 -8.23 -16.08 14.08
N ARG A 85 -6.90 -16.21 14.10
CA ARG A 85 -5.99 -15.37 13.32
C ARG A 85 -6.17 -15.52 11.81
N LEU A 86 -6.48 -16.74 11.34
CA LEU A 86 -6.85 -16.97 9.93
C LEU A 86 -8.13 -16.23 9.54
N LYS A 87 -9.16 -16.27 10.40
CA LYS A 87 -10.40 -15.51 10.18
C LYS A 87 -10.13 -14.00 10.19
N GLU A 88 -9.32 -13.52 11.13
CA GLU A 88 -8.90 -12.11 11.18
C GLU A 88 -8.19 -11.70 9.88
N ASN A 89 -7.22 -12.49 9.42
CA ASN A 89 -6.50 -12.23 8.17
C ASN A 89 -7.43 -12.22 6.96
N ASN A 90 -8.40 -13.14 6.87
CA ASN A 90 -9.39 -13.13 5.79
C ASN A 90 -10.26 -11.86 5.80
N GLN A 91 -10.69 -11.41 6.98
CA GLN A 91 -11.43 -10.15 7.12
C GLN A 91 -10.57 -8.94 6.73
N LEU A 92 -9.28 -8.94 7.10
CA LEU A 92 -8.35 -7.89 6.69
C LEU A 92 -8.14 -7.90 5.17
N CYS A 93 -7.99 -9.07 4.54
CA CYS A 93 -7.91 -9.18 3.08
C CYS A 93 -9.16 -8.61 2.39
N GLN A 94 -10.36 -8.91 2.88
CA GLN A 94 -11.60 -8.34 2.36
C GLN A 94 -11.63 -6.82 2.48
N ARG A 95 -11.24 -6.26 3.64
CA ARG A 95 -11.16 -4.81 3.86
C ARG A 95 -10.12 -4.13 2.97
N ILE A 96 -8.93 -4.73 2.85
CA ILE A 96 -7.88 -4.23 1.97
C ILE A 96 -8.38 -4.23 0.52
N TYR A 97 -9.05 -5.30 0.09
CA TYR A 97 -9.62 -5.37 -1.26
C TYR A 97 -10.62 -4.25 -1.54
N THR A 98 -11.58 -4.01 -0.64
CA THR A 98 -12.59 -2.96 -0.84
C THR A 98 -11.96 -1.57 -0.87
N THR A 99 -11.01 -1.29 0.01
CA THR A 99 -10.30 0.00 0.02
C THR A 99 -9.41 0.19 -1.20
N ILE A 100 -8.69 -0.84 -1.66
CA ILE A 100 -7.89 -0.78 -2.89
C ILE A 100 -8.78 -0.52 -4.10
N ARG A 101 -9.96 -1.17 -4.19
CA ARG A 101 -10.93 -0.91 -5.26
C ARG A 101 -11.51 0.50 -5.23
N GLN A 102 -11.78 1.03 -4.04
CA GLN A 102 -12.22 2.41 -3.89
C GLN A 102 -11.13 3.38 -4.38
N LEU A 103 -9.88 3.18 -3.96
CA LEU A 103 -8.75 4.00 -4.39
C LEU A 103 -8.56 3.93 -5.92
N GLU A 104 -8.67 2.75 -6.51
CA GLU A 104 -8.60 2.58 -7.96
C GLU A 104 -9.69 3.40 -8.69
N SER A 105 -10.92 3.39 -8.18
CA SER A 105 -12.02 4.20 -8.73
C SER A 105 -11.74 5.70 -8.59
N GLU A 106 -11.24 6.15 -7.44
CA GLU A 106 -10.85 7.54 -7.19
C GLU A 106 -9.72 7.97 -8.17
N LEU A 107 -8.81 7.06 -8.52
CA LEU A 107 -7.77 7.30 -9.54
C LEU A 107 -8.30 7.33 -10.98
N GLY A 108 -9.38 6.60 -11.26
CA GLY A 108 -10.01 6.55 -12.59
C GLY A 108 -10.83 7.80 -12.93
N GLU A 109 -11.46 8.43 -11.94
CA GLU A 109 -12.28 9.64 -12.10
C GLU A 109 -11.47 10.94 -12.12
N ASP A 110 -10.26 10.95 -11.55
CA ASP A 110 -9.37 12.12 -11.52
C ASP A 110 -8.91 12.51 -12.96
N CYS A 111 -9.68 13.39 -13.61
CA CYS A 111 -9.55 13.83 -15.00
C CYS A 111 -8.28 14.65 -15.33
N ILE A 112 -7.28 14.68 -14.45
CA ILE A 112 -6.00 15.36 -14.67
C ILE A 112 -4.84 14.40 -14.34
N ARG A 113 -4.59 13.46 -15.26
CA ARG A 113 -3.47 12.47 -15.26
C ARG A 113 -2.05 13.06 -15.10
N THR A 114 -1.91 14.38 -14.99
CA THR A 114 -0.63 15.10 -14.94
C THR A 114 -0.42 15.91 -13.66
N GLY A 115 -1.41 15.97 -12.75
CA GLY A 115 -1.33 16.73 -11.51
C GLY A 115 -0.36 16.12 -10.49
N VAL A 116 0.26 16.95 -9.64
CA VAL A 116 1.14 16.48 -8.53
C VAL A 116 0.36 15.55 -7.59
N LEU A 117 -0.90 15.89 -7.29
CA LEU A 117 -1.81 15.07 -6.50
C LEU A 117 -1.98 13.67 -7.10
N PHE A 118 -2.32 13.59 -8.38
CA PHE A 118 -2.47 12.32 -9.10
C PHE A 118 -1.18 11.48 -9.05
N ARG A 119 -0.01 12.10 -9.27
CA ARG A 119 1.29 11.40 -9.24
C ARG A 119 1.58 10.81 -7.86
N ILE A 120 1.28 11.55 -6.79
CA ILE A 120 1.45 11.07 -5.41
C ILE A 120 0.49 9.91 -5.15
N LYS A 121 -0.81 10.09 -5.41
CA LYS A 121 -1.83 9.03 -5.23
C LYS A 121 -1.47 7.76 -6.01
N ASN A 122 -1.11 7.90 -7.29
CA ASN A 122 -0.74 6.80 -8.17
C ASN A 122 0.52 6.06 -7.70
N THR A 123 1.55 6.79 -7.29
CA THR A 123 2.76 6.14 -6.76
C THR A 123 2.47 5.35 -5.48
N GLN A 124 1.72 5.94 -4.55
CA GLN A 124 1.34 5.27 -3.29
C GLN A 124 0.46 4.04 -3.53
N PHE A 125 -0.52 4.16 -4.44
CA PHE A 125 -1.38 3.05 -4.84
C PHE A 125 -0.57 1.87 -5.38
N LEU A 126 0.38 2.12 -6.29
CA LEU A 126 1.23 1.07 -6.86
C LEU A 126 2.08 0.37 -5.79
N VAL A 127 2.69 1.13 -4.88
CA VAL A 127 3.50 0.57 -3.78
C VAL A 127 2.66 -0.34 -2.87
N ILE A 128 1.48 0.14 -2.45
CA ILE A 128 0.63 -0.62 -1.52
C ILE A 128 0.00 -1.83 -2.19
N ARG A 129 -0.39 -1.72 -3.46
CA ARG A 129 -0.85 -2.85 -4.25
C ARG A 129 0.21 -3.93 -4.31
N ASP A 130 1.45 -3.58 -4.67
CA ASP A 130 2.54 -4.55 -4.78
C ASP A 130 2.89 -5.17 -3.41
N ASP A 131 2.87 -4.36 -2.34
CA ASP A 131 3.09 -4.85 -0.97
C ASP A 131 1.99 -5.81 -0.50
N TYR A 132 0.72 -5.49 -0.80
CA TYR A 132 -0.41 -6.37 -0.50
C TYR A 132 -0.33 -7.69 -1.26
N LEU A 133 0.01 -7.66 -2.56
CA LEU A 133 0.17 -8.88 -3.36
C LEU A 133 1.30 -9.76 -2.81
N SER A 134 2.38 -9.17 -2.29
CA SER A 134 3.44 -9.92 -1.60
C SER A 134 2.92 -10.54 -0.30
N ALA A 135 2.27 -9.75 0.57
CA ALA A 135 1.74 -10.22 1.84
C ALA A 135 0.68 -11.32 1.67
N TYR A 136 -0.15 -11.21 0.63
CA TYR A 136 -1.14 -12.25 0.31
C TYR A 136 -0.48 -13.56 -0.13
N ARG A 137 0.59 -13.52 -0.94
CA ARG A 137 1.34 -14.73 -1.30
C ARG A 137 1.95 -15.41 -0.08
N GLU A 138 2.52 -14.62 0.84
CA GLU A 138 3.02 -15.13 2.13
C GLU A 138 1.88 -15.78 2.94
N HIS A 139 0.69 -15.17 2.92
CA HIS A 139 -0.49 -15.73 3.56
C HIS A 139 -0.93 -17.06 2.94
N GLU A 140 -1.05 -17.12 1.61
CA GLU A 140 -1.42 -18.32 0.86
C GLU A 140 -0.43 -19.46 1.10
N GLU A 141 0.87 -19.16 1.06
CA GLU A 141 1.93 -20.13 1.37
C GLU A 141 1.77 -20.68 2.79
N PHE A 142 1.48 -19.80 3.76
CA PHE A 142 1.22 -20.22 5.13
C PHE A 142 0.00 -21.13 5.25
N VAL A 143 -1.11 -20.81 4.58
CA VAL A 143 -2.32 -21.66 4.68
C VAL A 143 -2.09 -23.03 4.05
N ALA A 144 -1.43 -23.09 2.89
CA ALA A 144 -1.05 -24.37 2.28
C ALA A 144 -0.14 -25.20 3.22
N TYR A 145 0.83 -24.54 3.86
CA TYR A 145 1.67 -25.18 4.87
C TYR A 145 0.87 -25.68 6.09
N TYR A 146 -0.09 -24.90 6.58
CA TYR A 146 -0.94 -25.27 7.70
C TYR A 146 -1.84 -26.46 7.37
N GLU A 147 -2.45 -26.47 6.18
CA GLU A 147 -3.27 -27.57 5.68
C GLU A 147 -2.46 -28.87 5.58
N GLN A 148 -1.29 -28.82 4.92
CA GLN A 148 -0.39 -29.97 4.82
C GLN A 148 0.04 -30.48 6.20
N ARG A 149 0.32 -29.57 7.14
CA ARG A 149 0.71 -29.92 8.51
C ARG A 149 -0.43 -30.63 9.24
N ILE A 150 -1.66 -30.14 9.12
CA ILE A 150 -2.82 -30.79 9.75
C ILE A 150 -3.09 -32.16 9.12
N MET A 151 -3.08 -32.26 7.79
CA MET A 151 -3.28 -33.54 7.10
C MET A 151 -2.23 -34.58 7.53
N ALA A 152 -0.95 -34.19 7.61
CA ALA A 152 0.10 -35.10 8.06
C ALA A 152 -0.14 -35.60 9.50
N LEU A 153 -0.60 -34.73 10.40
CA LEU A 153 -0.92 -35.10 11.78
C LEU A 153 -2.15 -36.00 11.87
N MET A 154 -3.20 -35.71 11.09
CA MET A 154 -4.39 -36.57 10.99
C MET A 154 -4.03 -37.98 10.52
N LYS A 155 -3.18 -38.09 9.49
CA LYS A 155 -2.71 -39.38 8.97
C LYS A 155 -1.96 -40.17 10.02
N LEU A 156 -1.09 -39.51 10.80
CA LEU A 156 -0.33 -40.15 11.87
C LEU A 156 -1.25 -40.69 12.97
N GLU A 157 -2.27 -39.92 13.38
CA GLU A 157 -3.27 -40.39 14.36
C GLU A 157 -4.15 -41.52 13.81
N ALA A 158 -4.58 -41.44 12.55
CA ALA A 158 -5.36 -42.50 11.91
C ALA A 158 -4.57 -43.83 11.87
N LYS A 159 -3.28 -43.77 11.52
CA LYS A 159 -2.38 -44.93 11.50
C LYS A 159 -2.12 -45.51 12.90
N ALA A 160 -2.03 -44.66 13.92
CA ALA A 160 -1.87 -45.09 15.31
C ALA A 160 -3.13 -45.81 15.87
N MET A 161 -4.29 -45.63 15.24
CA MET A 161 -5.55 -46.31 15.60
C MET A 161 -5.78 -47.64 14.87
N SER A 162 -4.77 -48.21 14.22
CA SER A 162 -4.87 -49.48 13.47
C SER A 162 -5.95 -49.50 12.38
N TYR A 163 -6.14 -48.38 11.69
CA TYR A 163 -6.83 -48.40 10.40
C TYR A 163 -5.78 -48.76 9.33
N ASN A 164 -5.87 -49.97 8.75
CA ASN A 164 -5.09 -50.38 7.57
C ASN A 164 -5.55 -49.56 6.36
N ILE A 165 -5.29 -48.25 6.37
CA ILE A 165 -5.61 -47.36 5.26
C ILE A 165 -4.31 -47.11 4.51
N THR A 166 -4.32 -47.49 3.24
CA THR A 166 -3.23 -47.16 2.30
C THR A 166 -3.28 -45.65 2.03
N ASP A 167 -2.13 -44.99 1.84
CA ASP A 167 -2.03 -43.51 1.73
C ASP A 167 -2.99 -42.89 0.70
N ASP A 168 -3.34 -43.62 -0.37
CA ASP A 168 -4.31 -43.21 -1.40
C ASP A 168 -5.77 -43.31 -0.93
N GLU A 169 -6.15 -44.37 -0.22
CA GLU A 169 -7.54 -44.63 0.18
C GLU A 169 -7.99 -43.69 1.32
N ALA A 170 -7.05 -43.27 2.19
CA ALA A 170 -7.29 -42.22 3.20
C ALA A 170 -7.53 -40.87 2.54
N LEU A 171 -6.76 -40.55 1.51
CA LEU A 171 -6.86 -39.28 0.80
C LEU A 171 -8.18 -39.22 0.01
N GLU A 172 -8.57 -40.31 -0.65
CA GLU A 172 -9.78 -40.41 -1.46
C GLU A 172 -11.06 -40.38 -0.60
N GLN A 173 -11.07 -41.03 0.57
CA GLN A 173 -12.21 -40.99 1.49
C GLN A 173 -12.33 -39.65 2.25
N LEU A 174 -11.21 -38.99 2.54
CA LEU A 174 -11.23 -37.63 3.10
C LEU A 174 -11.64 -36.60 2.03
N THR A 175 -11.17 -36.71 0.80
CA THR A 175 -11.51 -35.73 -0.26
C THR A 175 -12.87 -35.98 -0.92
N GLY A 176 -13.39 -37.21 -0.91
CA GLY A 176 -14.61 -37.61 -1.62
C GLY A 176 -15.94 -37.35 -0.91
N ASN A 177 -15.94 -36.76 0.30
CA ASN A 177 -17.15 -36.48 1.08
C ASN A 177 -18.05 -37.72 1.38
N GLN A 178 -17.54 -38.94 1.15
CA GLN A 178 -18.23 -40.20 1.45
C GLN A 178 -17.60 -40.88 2.67
N MET A 179 -17.94 -40.37 3.85
CA MET A 179 -17.50 -40.87 5.16
C MET A 179 -18.26 -42.13 5.63
N SER A 180 -19.17 -42.66 4.82
CA SER A 180 -20.09 -43.74 5.17
C SER A 180 -19.45 -45.11 5.46
N PRO A 181 -18.35 -45.55 4.81
CA PRO A 181 -17.74 -46.85 5.12
C PRO A 181 -17.00 -46.86 6.48
N PHE A 182 -16.61 -45.67 6.97
CA PHE A 182 -15.75 -45.50 8.15
C PHE A 182 -16.43 -45.86 9.48
N VAL A 183 -17.76 -45.75 9.52
CA VAL A 183 -18.58 -46.00 10.72
C VAL A 183 -18.93 -47.48 10.87
N GLY A 184 -19.00 -48.23 9.76
CA GLY A 184 -19.51 -49.61 9.73
C GLY A 184 -18.63 -50.64 10.45
N ASN A 185 -17.30 -50.51 10.35
CA ASN A 185 -16.36 -51.46 10.95
C ASN A 185 -15.96 -51.13 12.40
N LEU A 186 -16.30 -49.93 12.92
CA LEU A 186 -15.97 -49.49 14.29
C LEU A 186 -17.10 -49.72 15.29
N LEU A 187 -18.18 -50.41 14.89
CA LEU A 187 -19.27 -50.73 15.83
C LEU A 187 -18.83 -51.68 16.96
N GLU A 188 -17.68 -52.36 16.82
CA GLU A 188 -17.17 -53.37 17.76
C GLU A 188 -16.18 -52.87 18.84
N GLU A 189 -15.58 -51.67 18.74
CA GLU A 189 -14.55 -51.20 19.70
C GLU A 189 -14.86 -49.88 20.46
N THR A 190 -14.16 -49.76 21.59
CA THR A 190 -14.26 -48.88 22.77
C THR A 190 -14.70 -47.41 22.53
N GLU A 191 -15.46 -46.81 23.46
CA GLU A 191 -15.93 -45.40 23.42
C GLU A 191 -14.84 -44.35 23.11
N ARG A 192 -13.58 -44.62 23.46
CA ARG A 192 -12.43 -43.73 23.21
C ARG A 192 -12.10 -43.58 21.71
N GLU A 193 -12.26 -44.62 20.91
CA GLU A 193 -11.97 -44.57 19.48
C GLU A 193 -13.07 -43.81 18.72
N ARG A 194 -14.33 -43.97 19.15
CA ARG A 194 -15.45 -43.15 18.66
C ARG A 194 -15.24 -41.66 18.93
N GLN A 195 -14.69 -41.30 20.09
CA GLN A 195 -14.38 -39.90 20.41
C GLN A 195 -13.32 -39.32 19.46
N LYS A 196 -12.23 -40.06 19.23
CA LYS A 196 -11.15 -39.64 18.33
C LYS A 196 -11.61 -39.52 16.88
N LEU A 197 -12.44 -40.46 16.41
CA LEU A 197 -13.02 -40.39 15.08
C LEU A 197 -13.90 -39.14 14.90
N ARG A 198 -14.77 -38.83 15.87
CA ARG A 198 -15.57 -37.60 15.85
C ARG A 198 -14.70 -36.34 15.80
N ASP A 199 -13.57 -36.36 16.51
CA ASP A 199 -12.62 -35.25 16.47
C ASP A 199 -12.00 -35.10 15.07
N ILE A 200 -11.61 -36.19 14.39
CA ILE A 200 -11.10 -36.17 13.01
C ILE A 200 -12.18 -35.68 12.02
N MET A 201 -13.42 -36.17 12.13
CA MET A 201 -14.53 -35.76 11.27
C MET A 201 -14.82 -34.26 11.39
N THR A 202 -14.90 -33.77 12.62
CA THR A 202 -15.11 -32.34 12.90
C THR A 202 -14.01 -31.49 12.27
N ARG A 203 -12.76 -31.99 12.27
CA ARG A 203 -11.61 -31.28 11.71
C ARG A 203 -11.64 -31.23 10.20
N HIS A 204 -12.00 -32.32 9.55
CA HIS A 204 -12.11 -32.35 8.10
C HIS A 204 -13.12 -31.29 7.61
N SER A 205 -14.28 -31.21 8.27
CA SER A 205 -15.26 -30.15 7.99
C SER A 205 -14.73 -28.73 8.24
N GLN A 206 -13.89 -28.53 9.27
CA GLN A 206 -13.24 -27.24 9.53
C GLN A 206 -12.19 -26.86 8.49
N LEU A 207 -11.41 -27.82 7.99
CA LEU A 207 -10.47 -27.60 6.88
C LEU A 207 -11.21 -27.24 5.59
N GLU A 208 -12.30 -27.94 5.28
CA GLU A 208 -13.13 -27.64 4.11
C GLU A 208 -13.73 -26.21 4.18
N ALA A 209 -14.15 -25.78 5.37
CA ALA A 209 -14.62 -24.41 5.59
C ALA A 209 -13.50 -23.37 5.42
N LEU A 210 -12.28 -23.70 5.86
CA LEU A 210 -11.11 -22.84 5.67
C LEU A 210 -10.76 -22.71 4.18
N GLU A 211 -10.76 -23.83 3.45
CA GLU A 211 -10.52 -23.88 2.00
C GLU A 211 -11.54 -23.02 1.24
N LYS A 212 -12.83 -23.14 1.57
CA LYS A 212 -13.88 -22.28 0.98
C LYS A 212 -13.61 -20.79 1.21
N SER A 213 -13.20 -20.41 2.42
CA SER A 213 -12.87 -19.01 2.72
C SER A 213 -11.63 -18.52 1.96
N LEU A 214 -10.66 -19.39 1.69
CA LEU A 214 -9.48 -19.07 0.90
C LEU A 214 -9.82 -18.83 -0.58
N VAL A 215 -10.74 -19.63 -1.15
CA VAL A 215 -11.16 -19.47 -2.54
C VAL A 215 -11.76 -18.08 -2.77
N GLU A 216 -12.58 -17.60 -1.83
CA GLU A 216 -13.17 -16.25 -1.91
C GLU A 216 -12.09 -15.15 -1.94
N VAL A 217 -11.08 -15.25 -1.07
CA VAL A 217 -9.99 -14.26 -1.03
C VAL A 217 -9.07 -14.41 -2.25
N ARG A 218 -8.90 -15.62 -2.79
CA ARG A 218 -8.13 -15.86 -4.01
C ARG A 218 -8.73 -15.15 -5.21
N ASP A 219 -10.06 -15.15 -5.34
CA ASP A 219 -10.74 -14.40 -6.40
C ASP A 219 -10.48 -12.88 -6.29
N MET A 220 -10.46 -12.35 -5.07
CA MET A 220 -10.09 -10.95 -4.81
C MET A 220 -8.64 -10.66 -5.20
N PHE A 221 -7.72 -11.58 -4.89
CA PHE A 221 -6.31 -11.47 -5.26
C PHE A 221 -6.10 -11.46 -6.77
N VAL A 222 -6.71 -12.40 -7.51
CA VAL A 222 -6.59 -12.48 -8.97
C VAL A 222 -7.05 -11.17 -9.62
N ARG A 223 -8.13 -10.59 -9.11
CA ARG A 223 -8.67 -9.30 -9.53
C ARG A 223 -7.73 -8.12 -9.26
N ILE A 224 -6.97 -8.12 -8.16
CA ILE A 224 -5.96 -7.09 -7.89
C ILE A 224 -4.72 -7.33 -8.74
N SER A 225 -4.32 -8.59 -8.94
CA SER A 225 -3.18 -8.95 -9.78
C SER A 225 -3.40 -8.56 -11.25
N SER A 226 -4.64 -8.61 -11.76
CA SER A 226 -4.92 -8.14 -13.13
C SER A 226 -4.71 -6.63 -13.28
N LEU A 227 -4.89 -5.84 -12.21
CA LEU A 227 -4.60 -4.39 -12.23
C LEU A 227 -3.11 -4.09 -12.47
N VAL A 228 -2.23 -5.04 -12.11
CA VAL A 228 -0.78 -4.93 -12.34
C VAL A 228 -0.46 -5.03 -13.83
N MET A 229 -1.15 -5.90 -14.57
CA MET A 229 -0.88 -6.12 -16.00
C MET A 229 -1.22 -4.88 -16.84
N GLU A 230 -2.21 -4.10 -16.43
CA GLU A 230 -2.69 -2.94 -17.17
C GLU A 230 -1.84 -1.67 -16.94
N GLN A 231 -1.10 -1.56 -15.81
CA GLN A 231 -0.47 -0.30 -15.36
C GLN A 231 1.06 -0.23 -15.43
N GLY A 232 1.78 -1.28 -15.85
CA GLY A 232 3.26 -1.27 -15.93
C GLY A 232 3.96 -1.34 -14.57
N SER A 233 5.32 -1.36 -14.55
CA SER A 233 6.09 -1.57 -13.32
C SER A 233 6.39 -0.25 -12.56
N LEU A 234 6.41 -0.30 -11.22
CA LEU A 234 6.67 0.85 -10.34
C LEU A 234 7.98 1.60 -10.70
N VAL A 235 9.00 0.86 -11.13
CA VAL A 235 10.31 1.42 -11.54
C VAL A 235 10.15 2.38 -12.72
N GLN A 236 9.33 2.04 -13.71
CA GLN A 236 9.05 2.90 -14.86
C GLN A 236 8.34 4.18 -14.45
N VAL A 237 7.49 4.12 -13.42
CA VAL A 237 6.76 5.28 -12.89
C VAL A 237 7.71 6.25 -12.18
N ILE A 238 8.65 5.75 -11.37
CA ILE A 238 9.66 6.59 -10.70
C ILE A 238 10.56 7.26 -11.73
N GLU A 239 11.08 6.50 -12.69
CA GLU A 239 11.94 7.03 -13.74
C GLU A 239 11.22 8.10 -14.56
N TYR A 240 9.99 7.81 -15.00
CA TYR A 240 9.15 8.75 -15.74
C TYR A 240 8.88 10.03 -14.94
N HIS A 241 8.54 9.91 -13.66
CA HIS A 241 8.25 11.05 -12.79
C HIS A 241 9.49 11.89 -12.45
N ALA A 242 10.66 11.27 -12.30
CA ALA A 242 11.92 11.96 -12.10
C ALA A 242 12.35 12.73 -13.36
N GLN A 243 12.21 12.11 -14.54
CA GLN A 243 12.44 12.76 -15.83
C GLN A 243 11.52 13.97 -16.01
N GLN A 244 10.21 13.82 -15.76
CA GLN A 244 9.24 14.91 -15.87
C GLN A 244 9.51 16.05 -14.89
N ALA A 245 9.94 15.76 -13.66
CA ALA A 245 10.33 16.80 -12.71
C ALA A 245 11.51 17.63 -13.24
N THR A 246 12.52 16.94 -13.80
CA THR A 246 13.70 17.59 -14.40
C THR A 246 13.30 18.51 -15.57
N LEU A 247 12.46 18.01 -16.48
CA LEU A 247 11.94 18.80 -17.61
C LEU A 247 11.14 20.03 -17.15
N ASN A 248 10.28 19.90 -16.13
CA ASN A 248 9.52 21.02 -15.59
C ASN A 248 10.42 22.09 -14.94
N THR A 249 11.48 21.69 -14.24
CA THR A 249 12.45 22.65 -13.69
C THR A 249 13.23 23.39 -14.77
N ASP A 250 13.59 22.71 -15.85
CA ASP A 250 14.29 23.31 -16.99
C ASP A 250 13.39 24.31 -17.74
N HIS A 251 12.14 23.93 -17.99
CA HIS A 251 11.13 24.85 -18.52
C HIS A 251 10.88 26.05 -17.61
N GLY A 252 10.80 25.85 -16.28
CA GLY A 252 10.69 26.92 -15.30
C GLY A 252 11.89 27.87 -15.32
N ALA A 253 13.11 27.33 -15.41
CA ALA A 253 14.33 28.12 -15.54
C ALA A 253 14.33 28.98 -16.81
N HIS A 254 13.90 28.41 -17.93
CA HIS A 254 13.76 29.13 -19.19
C HIS A 254 12.67 30.22 -19.14
N GLN A 255 11.54 29.97 -18.48
CA GLN A 255 10.51 31.00 -18.27
C GLN A 255 11.01 32.14 -17.37
N LEU A 256 11.76 31.84 -16.30
CA LEU A 256 12.38 32.85 -15.46
C LEU A 256 13.41 33.69 -16.21
N GLN A 257 14.20 33.07 -17.10
CA GLN A 257 15.12 33.78 -17.97
C GLN A 257 14.38 34.74 -18.91
N LYS A 258 13.33 34.27 -19.59
CA LYS A 258 12.49 35.12 -20.44
C LYS A 258 11.84 36.26 -19.65
N ALA A 259 11.31 35.99 -18.45
CA ALA A 259 10.73 37.00 -17.58
C ALA A 259 11.77 38.06 -17.18
N ARG A 260 13.01 37.66 -16.89
CA ARG A 260 14.13 38.58 -16.63
C ARG A 260 14.44 39.44 -17.84
N GLU A 261 14.51 38.86 -19.03
CA GLU A 261 14.74 39.61 -20.28
C GLU A 261 13.61 40.62 -20.54
N TYR A 262 12.35 40.23 -20.36
CA TYR A 262 11.21 41.14 -20.48
C TYR A 262 11.28 42.27 -19.46
N LYS A 263 11.64 41.98 -18.20
CA LYS A 263 11.83 43.00 -17.16
C LYS A 263 12.93 43.98 -17.55
N ILE A 264 14.08 43.51 -18.03
CA ILE A 264 15.19 44.38 -18.47
C ILE A 264 14.76 45.24 -19.67
N LYS A 265 14.09 44.65 -20.66
CA LYS A 265 13.55 45.39 -21.82
C LYS A 265 12.54 46.46 -21.40
N ALA A 266 11.65 46.15 -20.45
CA ALA A 266 10.69 47.10 -19.91
C ALA A 266 11.37 48.25 -19.15
N LEU A 267 12.38 47.96 -18.33
CA LEU A 267 13.16 48.99 -17.62
C LEU A 267 13.91 49.91 -18.58
N LYS A 268 14.51 49.38 -19.66
CA LYS A 268 15.18 50.17 -20.72
C LYS A 268 14.21 51.11 -21.43
N LYS A 269 13.00 50.62 -21.78
CA LYS A 269 11.96 51.47 -22.39
C LYS A 269 11.53 52.58 -21.43
N ARG A 270 11.32 52.25 -20.15
CA ARG A 270 10.94 53.23 -19.13
C ARG A 270 12.01 54.30 -18.90
N THR A 271 13.29 53.93 -18.87
CA THR A 271 14.39 54.89 -18.74
C THR A 271 14.53 55.78 -19.97
N CYS A 272 14.39 55.23 -21.18
CA CYS A 272 14.39 56.02 -22.41
C CYS A 272 13.24 57.05 -22.42
N LEU A 273 12.02 56.64 -22.03
CA LEU A 273 10.88 57.55 -21.92
C LEU A 273 11.12 58.67 -20.90
N LEU A 274 11.71 58.35 -19.73
CA LEU A 274 12.04 59.36 -18.72
C LEU A 274 13.07 60.39 -19.24
N ILE A 275 14.08 59.94 -19.99
CA ILE A 275 15.08 60.84 -20.61
C ILE A 275 14.39 61.78 -21.61
N TRP A 276 13.55 61.25 -22.51
CA TRP A 276 12.81 62.05 -23.48
C TRP A 276 11.92 63.11 -22.83
N VAL A 277 11.17 62.73 -21.80
CA VAL A 277 10.33 63.65 -21.02
C VAL A 277 11.18 64.74 -20.36
N SER A 278 12.30 64.37 -19.75
CA SER A 278 13.21 65.33 -19.10
C SER A 278 13.80 66.34 -20.09
N THR A 279 14.21 65.89 -21.29
CA THR A 279 14.74 66.79 -22.32
C THR A 279 13.68 67.75 -22.86
N ALA A 280 12.46 67.27 -23.09
CA ALA A 280 11.36 68.13 -23.56
C ALA A 280 11.02 69.22 -22.53
N LEU A 281 11.04 68.88 -21.24
CA LEU A 281 10.76 69.80 -20.14
C LEU A 281 11.85 70.87 -20.00
N ALA A 282 13.12 70.50 -20.20
CA ALA A 282 14.24 71.44 -20.20
C ALA A 282 14.17 72.44 -21.36
N VAL A 283 13.80 71.99 -22.57
CA VAL A 283 13.61 72.87 -23.73
C VAL A 283 12.46 73.85 -23.51
N LEU A 284 11.34 73.37 -22.94
CA LEU A 284 10.21 74.22 -22.58
C LEU A 284 10.61 75.31 -21.57
N LEU A 285 11.35 74.94 -20.52
CA LEU A 285 11.85 75.91 -19.53
C LEU A 285 12.80 76.92 -20.16
N PHE A 286 13.70 76.48 -21.05
CA PHE A 286 14.61 77.38 -21.76
C PHE A 286 13.85 78.40 -22.62
N LEU A 287 12.83 77.96 -23.37
CA LEU A 287 12.00 78.85 -24.17
C LEU A 287 11.29 79.90 -23.31
N VAL A 288 10.75 79.52 -22.15
CA VAL A 288 10.08 80.45 -21.22
C VAL A 288 11.05 81.45 -20.57
N ILE A 289 12.33 81.12 -20.45
CA ILE A 289 13.34 82.02 -19.88
C ILE A 289 13.86 83.01 -20.93
N VAL A 290 13.97 82.57 -22.19
CA VAL A 290 14.56 83.37 -23.28
C VAL A 290 13.54 84.27 -23.98
N PHE A 291 12.29 83.82 -24.13
CA PHE A 291 11.17 84.57 -24.70
C PHE A 291 10.23 85.07 -23.61
#